data_AF-A0A0L0S9X0-F1
#
_entry.id   AF-A0A0L0S9X0-F1
#
_cell.length_a   1.000
_cell.length_b   1.000
_cell.length_c   1.000
_cell.angle_alpha   90.00
_cell.angle_beta   90.00
_cell.angle_gamma   90.00
#
_symmetry.space_group_name_H-M   'P 1'
#
loop_
_entity.id
_entity.type
_entity.pdbx_description
1 polymer ?
#
loop_
_entity_poly.entity_id
_entity_poly.type
_entity_poly.pdbx_seq_one_letter_code
_entity_poly.pdbx_strand_id
1 'polypeptide(L)'
;MPKKMLVEVKGISEAKADKALAEAFKLVNMGWTTATSMHERRAELIHIMTGSSELDKLLGGGIETGSITEVFGEFRTGKTHLCHTLAVTCQLPVEMGGAEGKCLYIDTEGTFRPERCLAVAERFDIDGATVLDNIAYARAYNSDHQINLLIQAAAMMAESRYALMIVDSSTALYRTDYARRGEWSARQVHLARFLRGLLRLADEFGIAVVLTNQVVAQVDGGAMFSVDPKKPIGGNIMAHAATTRLA
;
A
#
# COMPACT_ATOMS: atom_id res chain seq x y z
N MET A 1 3.38 -17.65 5.91
CA MET A 1 2.06 -18.00 6.50
C MET A 1 2.26 -18.92 7.71
N PRO A 2 1.55 -18.73 8.85
CA PRO A 2 1.68 -19.61 10.02
C PRO A 2 1.13 -21.02 9.79
N LYS A 3 1.73 -22.05 10.42
CA LYS A 3 1.25 -23.45 10.36
C LYS A 3 -0.23 -23.59 10.66
N LYS A 4 -0.74 -22.84 11.65
CA LYS A 4 -2.17 -22.85 12.01
C LYS A 4 -3.09 -22.57 10.81
N MET A 5 -2.76 -21.56 10.01
CA MET A 5 -3.58 -21.19 8.85
C MET A 5 -3.50 -22.23 7.73
N LEU A 6 -2.38 -22.95 7.60
CA LEU A 6 -2.24 -24.05 6.63
C LEU A 6 -3.15 -25.22 6.98
N VAL A 7 -3.22 -25.58 8.26
CA VAL A 7 -4.04 -26.72 8.74
C VAL A 7 -5.54 -26.41 8.65
N GLU A 8 -5.93 -25.13 8.69
CA GLU A 8 -7.31 -24.70 8.46
C GLU A 8 -7.78 -24.93 7.01
N VAL A 9 -6.85 -25.10 6.05
CA VAL A 9 -7.20 -25.42 4.66
C VAL A 9 -7.69 -26.86 4.55
N LYS A 10 -8.93 -27.03 4.09
CA LYS A 10 -9.56 -28.34 3.91
C LYS A 10 -8.68 -29.25 3.04
N GLY A 11 -8.27 -30.40 3.59
CA GLY A 11 -7.43 -31.40 2.91
C GLY A 11 -5.93 -31.35 3.26
N ILE A 12 -5.50 -30.37 4.06
CA ILE A 12 -4.14 -30.26 4.57
C ILE A 12 -4.07 -30.84 6.00
N SER A 13 -3.35 -31.95 6.15
CA SER A 13 -3.02 -32.49 7.47
C SER A 13 -1.81 -31.79 8.08
N GLU A 14 -1.61 -31.91 9.40
CA GLU A 14 -0.43 -31.34 10.07
C GLU A 14 0.88 -31.82 9.45
N ALA A 15 1.00 -33.12 9.16
CA ALA A 15 2.20 -33.67 8.52
C ALA A 15 2.45 -33.09 7.11
N LYS A 16 1.39 -32.81 6.34
CA LYS A 16 1.52 -32.13 5.04
C LYS A 16 1.96 -30.67 5.22
N ALA A 17 1.40 -29.97 6.21
CA ALA A 17 1.77 -28.59 6.52
C ALA A 17 3.25 -28.49 6.93
N ASP A 18 3.73 -29.40 7.79
CA ASP A 18 5.13 -29.43 8.22
C ASP A 18 6.08 -29.69 7.04
N LYS A 19 5.74 -30.65 6.18
CA LYS A 19 6.53 -30.94 4.99
C LYS A 19 6.59 -29.74 4.04
N ALA A 20 5.45 -29.08 3.79
CA ALA A 20 5.40 -27.91 2.92
C ALA A 20 6.24 -26.74 3.46
N LEU A 21 6.16 -26.47 4.78
CA LEU A 21 6.98 -25.44 5.43
C LEU A 21 8.47 -25.78 5.37
N ALA A 22 8.84 -27.04 5.59
CA ALA A 22 10.22 -27.48 5.53
C ALA A 22 10.84 -27.31 4.13
N GLU A 23 10.08 -27.57 3.06
CA GLU A 23 10.55 -27.32 1.69
C GLU A 23 10.63 -25.82 1.38
N ALA A 24 9.66 -25.02 1.82
CA ALA A 24 9.69 -23.56 1.61
C ALA A 24 10.89 -22.89 2.31
N PHE A 25 11.26 -23.35 3.51
CA PHE A 25 12.42 -22.83 4.24
C PHE A 25 13.78 -23.14 3.59
N LYS A 26 13.84 -24.09 2.66
CA LYS A 26 15.07 -24.33 1.88
C LYS A 26 15.26 -23.28 0.78
N LEU A 27 14.18 -22.64 0.33
CA LEU A 27 14.20 -21.66 -0.75
C LEU A 27 14.29 -20.22 -0.23
N VAL A 28 13.74 -19.95 0.95
CA VAL A 28 13.68 -18.61 1.54
C VAL A 28 14.60 -18.53 2.75
N ASN A 29 15.56 -17.59 2.73
CA ASN A 29 16.42 -17.35 3.87
C ASN A 29 15.67 -16.56 4.95
N MET A 30 15.13 -17.29 5.93
CA MET A 30 14.40 -16.75 7.09
C MET A 30 15.28 -16.64 8.35
N GLY A 31 16.60 -16.84 8.23
CA GLY A 31 17.53 -16.89 9.35
C GLY A 31 18.11 -15.52 9.75
N TRP A 32 18.92 -15.53 10.81
CA TRP A 32 19.71 -14.38 11.21
C TRP A 32 20.73 -14.01 10.13
N THR A 33 20.94 -12.71 9.93
CA THR A 33 21.98 -12.19 9.03
C THR A 33 22.68 -10.99 9.66
N THR A 34 23.80 -10.56 9.08
CA THR A 34 24.55 -9.40 9.58
C THR A 34 23.86 -8.10 9.17
N ALA A 35 24.05 -7.04 9.98
CA ALA A 35 23.55 -5.71 9.63
C ALA A 35 24.14 -5.17 8.32
N THR A 36 25.40 -5.53 8.00
CA THR A 36 26.05 -5.17 6.73
C THR A 36 25.32 -5.77 5.54
N SER A 37 25.03 -7.07 5.57
CA SER A 37 24.28 -7.74 4.49
C SER A 37 22.86 -7.18 4.34
N MET A 38 22.23 -6.75 5.44
CA MET A 38 20.94 -6.08 5.38
C MET A 38 21.06 -4.68 4.74
N HIS A 39 22.11 -3.94 5.05
CA HIS A 39 22.36 -2.61 4.45
C HIS A 39 22.58 -2.71 2.94
N GLU A 40 23.40 -3.66 2.48
CA GLU A 40 23.64 -3.91 1.05
C GLU A 40 22.32 -4.21 0.31
N ARG A 41 21.49 -5.11 0.85
CA ARG A 41 20.16 -5.40 0.28
C ARG A 41 19.25 -4.18 0.21
N ARG A 42 19.28 -3.33 1.25
CA ARG A 42 18.47 -2.11 1.27
C ARG A 42 18.98 -1.04 0.32
N ALA A 43 20.28 -1.00 0.04
CA ALA A 43 20.87 -0.07 -0.93
C ALA A 43 20.44 -0.38 -2.38
N GLU A 44 20.01 -1.61 -2.65
CA GLU A 44 19.47 -2.05 -3.95
C GLU A 44 17.95 -1.82 -4.09
N LEU A 45 17.27 -1.29 -3.06
CA LEU A 45 15.83 -1.02 -3.14
C LEU A 45 15.52 0.10 -4.13
N ILE A 46 14.50 -0.16 -4.95
CA ILE A 46 14.01 0.80 -5.93
C ILE A 46 13.15 1.86 -5.20
N HIS A 47 13.33 3.11 -5.59
CA HIS A 47 12.51 4.23 -5.13
C HIS A 47 11.75 4.84 -6.31
N ILE A 48 10.44 4.96 -6.19
CA ILE A 48 9.59 5.53 -7.24
C ILE A 48 9.52 7.04 -7.04
N MET A 49 9.94 7.80 -8.06
CA MET A 49 9.89 9.26 -8.01
C MET A 49 8.45 9.79 -7.92
N THR A 50 8.28 10.87 -7.18
CA THR A 50 6.98 11.51 -6.94
C THR A 50 6.59 12.52 -8.02
N GLY A 51 7.54 12.89 -8.90
CA GLY A 51 7.36 13.95 -9.89
C GLY A 51 7.74 15.35 -9.40
N SER A 52 8.20 15.48 -8.16
CA SER A 52 8.77 16.70 -7.57
C SER A 52 10.13 16.40 -6.93
N SER A 53 11.16 17.13 -7.37
CA SER A 53 12.52 16.98 -6.84
C SER A 53 12.63 17.31 -5.36
N GLU A 54 11.81 18.21 -4.85
CA GLU A 54 11.79 18.63 -3.44
C GLU A 54 11.20 17.52 -2.56
N LEU A 55 10.11 16.90 -3.02
CA LEU A 55 9.48 15.79 -2.30
C LEU A 55 10.36 14.54 -2.35
N ASP A 56 11.00 14.25 -3.49
CA ASP A 56 11.93 13.13 -3.61
C ASP A 56 13.15 13.31 -2.68
N LYS A 57 13.69 14.54 -2.57
CA LYS A 57 14.76 14.84 -1.61
C LYS A 57 14.32 14.65 -0.16
N LEU A 58 13.10 15.09 0.18
CA LEU A 58 12.55 14.92 1.53
C LEU A 58 12.40 13.44 1.88
N LEU A 59 12.01 12.62 0.91
CA LEU A 59 11.82 11.18 1.04
C LEU A 59 13.11 10.36 0.93
N GLY A 60 14.24 10.98 0.58
CA GLY A 60 15.50 10.28 0.39
C GLY A 60 15.59 9.48 -0.92
N GLY A 61 14.82 9.86 -1.95
CA GLY A 61 14.85 9.26 -3.28
C GLY A 61 13.47 9.03 -3.91
N GLY A 62 12.40 9.13 -3.11
CA GLY A 62 11.02 8.88 -3.56
C GLY A 62 10.32 7.85 -2.69
N ILE A 63 9.31 7.18 -3.22
CA ILE A 63 8.55 6.16 -2.50
C ILE A 63 9.32 4.83 -2.52
N GLU A 64 9.77 4.37 -1.34
CA GLU A 64 10.52 3.12 -1.16
C GLU A 64 9.64 1.88 -1.45
N THR A 65 10.16 0.97 -2.28
CA THR A 65 9.55 -0.35 -2.54
C THR A 65 9.73 -1.32 -1.37
N GLY A 66 8.83 -2.30 -1.23
CA GLY A 66 8.86 -3.23 -0.09
C GLY A 66 8.39 -2.61 1.23
N SER A 67 7.70 -1.47 1.18
CA SER A 67 7.23 -0.74 2.35
C SER A 67 5.82 -0.15 2.14
N ILE A 68 5.18 0.26 3.24
CA ILE A 68 3.90 1.00 3.21
C ILE A 68 4.17 2.47 3.49
N THR A 69 3.78 3.33 2.54
CA THR A 69 3.76 4.78 2.71
C THR A 69 2.32 5.29 2.85
N GLU A 70 2.02 5.94 3.96
CA GLU A 70 0.73 6.60 4.20
C GLU A 70 0.83 8.09 3.85
N VAL A 71 -0.08 8.57 3.01
CA VAL A 71 -0.28 10.00 2.73
C VAL A 71 -1.60 10.43 3.34
N PHE A 72 -1.56 11.24 4.39
CA PHE A 72 -2.75 11.70 5.09
C PHE A 72 -2.87 13.22 5.05
N GLY A 73 -4.09 13.73 5.17
CA GLY A 73 -4.34 15.16 5.18
C GLY A 73 -5.81 15.48 4.93
N GLU A 74 -6.15 16.76 4.94
CA GLU A 74 -7.53 17.21 4.72
C GLU A 74 -8.03 16.91 3.31
N PHE A 75 -9.35 16.99 3.13
CA PHE A 75 -9.92 16.92 1.79
C PHE A 75 -9.31 18.02 0.91
N ARG A 76 -9.05 17.72 -0.38
CA ARG A 76 -8.43 18.64 -1.36
C ARG A 76 -6.97 19.03 -1.12
N THR A 77 -6.20 18.27 -0.34
CA THR A 77 -4.75 18.48 -0.20
C THR A 77 -3.88 17.80 -1.27
N GLY A 78 -4.48 17.27 -2.35
CA GLY A 78 -3.71 16.70 -3.46
C GLY A 78 -3.32 15.22 -3.35
N LYS A 79 -3.76 14.49 -2.32
CA LYS A 79 -3.43 13.05 -2.13
C LYS A 79 -3.70 12.18 -3.35
N THR A 80 -4.93 12.21 -3.88
CA THR A 80 -5.31 11.48 -5.09
C THR A 80 -4.52 11.95 -6.33
N HIS A 81 -4.09 13.21 -6.38
CA HIS A 81 -3.24 13.69 -7.47
C HIS A 81 -1.85 13.07 -7.42
N LEU A 82 -1.25 12.96 -6.22
CA LEU A 82 0.01 12.25 -6.04
C LEU A 82 -0.13 10.77 -6.44
N CYS A 83 -1.23 10.12 -6.07
CA CYS A 83 -1.53 8.75 -6.50
C CYS A 83 -1.60 8.58 -8.02
N HIS A 84 -2.28 9.49 -8.74
CA HIS A 84 -2.30 9.45 -10.21
C HIS A 84 -0.90 9.63 -10.81
N THR A 85 -0.07 10.52 -10.26
CA THR A 85 1.32 10.68 -10.74
C THR A 85 2.12 9.40 -10.52
N LEU A 86 2.04 8.81 -9.33
CA LEU A 86 2.78 7.59 -8.98
C LEU A 86 2.35 6.37 -9.83
N ALA A 87 1.06 6.28 -10.18
CA ALA A 87 0.54 5.22 -11.07
C ALA A 87 1.18 5.25 -12.48
N VAL A 88 1.73 6.40 -12.88
CA VAL A 88 2.45 6.58 -14.14
C VAL A 88 3.96 6.46 -13.92
N THR A 89 4.53 7.15 -12.92
CA THR A 89 5.99 7.14 -12.70
C THR A 89 6.54 5.76 -12.32
N CYS A 90 5.75 4.89 -11.68
CA CYS A 90 6.17 3.52 -11.39
C CYS A 90 6.47 2.68 -12.65
N GLN A 91 5.89 3.07 -13.79
CA GLN A 91 6.06 2.38 -15.07
C GLN A 91 7.33 2.79 -15.80
N LEU A 92 7.94 3.93 -15.42
CA LEU A 92 9.17 4.41 -16.06
C LEU A 92 10.34 3.45 -15.80
N PRO A 93 11.36 3.46 -16.67
CA PRO A 93 12.65 2.82 -16.43
C PRO A 93 13.29 3.24 -15.10
N VAL A 94 14.06 2.32 -14.51
CA VAL A 94 14.71 2.58 -13.20
C VAL A 94 15.69 3.75 -13.29
N GLU A 95 16.39 3.90 -14.42
CA GLU A 95 17.29 5.02 -14.70
C GLU A 95 16.59 6.39 -14.75
N MET A 96 15.26 6.39 -14.97
CA MET A 96 14.43 7.60 -14.94
C MET A 96 13.68 7.77 -13.60
N GLY A 97 14.02 6.98 -12.57
CA GLY A 97 13.38 7.05 -11.26
C GLY A 97 12.04 6.31 -11.18
N GLY A 98 11.75 5.43 -12.14
CA GLY A 98 10.62 4.51 -12.07
C GLY A 98 11.00 3.15 -11.51
N ALA A 99 10.12 2.17 -11.74
CA ALA A 99 10.29 0.80 -11.25
C ALA A 99 9.97 -0.28 -12.28
N GLU A 100 9.73 0.11 -13.55
CA GLU A 100 9.48 -0.80 -14.68
C GLU A 100 8.39 -1.84 -14.39
N GLY A 101 7.32 -1.42 -13.71
CA GLY A 101 6.25 -2.32 -13.33
C GLY A 101 4.87 -1.68 -13.45
N LYS A 102 3.88 -2.55 -13.60
CA LYS A 102 2.46 -2.17 -13.65
C LYS A 102 1.98 -1.62 -12.30
N CYS A 103 0.84 -0.94 -12.31
CA CYS A 103 0.21 -0.40 -11.12
C CYS A 103 -1.11 -1.12 -10.80
N LEU A 104 -1.34 -1.41 -9.51
CA LEU A 104 -2.65 -1.80 -8.98
C LEU A 104 -3.27 -0.59 -8.28
N TYR A 105 -4.52 -0.25 -8.61
CA TYR A 105 -5.23 0.88 -8.02
C TYR A 105 -6.56 0.42 -7.42
N ILE A 106 -6.64 0.40 -6.09
CA ILE A 106 -7.87 0.14 -5.36
C ILE A 106 -8.48 1.47 -4.94
N ASP A 107 -9.63 1.80 -5.53
CA ASP A 107 -10.37 3.03 -5.28
C ASP A 107 -11.60 2.75 -4.42
N THR A 108 -11.75 3.48 -3.33
CA THR A 108 -12.90 3.38 -2.43
C THR A 108 -13.85 4.57 -2.56
N GLU A 109 -13.39 5.69 -3.11
CA GLU A 109 -14.14 6.94 -3.16
C GLU A 109 -14.71 7.24 -4.56
N GLY A 110 -14.23 6.55 -5.61
CA GLY A 110 -14.64 6.78 -7.00
C GLY A 110 -13.95 8.00 -7.62
N THR A 111 -12.75 8.35 -7.14
CA THR A 111 -12.01 9.56 -7.51
C THR A 111 -10.96 9.34 -8.59
N PHE A 112 -10.75 8.09 -9.02
CA PHE A 112 -9.83 7.78 -10.12
C PHE A 112 -10.32 8.43 -11.43
N ARG A 113 -9.42 9.16 -12.11
CA ARG A 113 -9.70 9.85 -13.38
C ARG A 113 -8.58 9.53 -14.37
N PRO A 114 -8.80 8.66 -15.37
CA PRO A 114 -7.78 8.27 -16.35
C PRO A 114 -7.13 9.47 -17.06
N GLU A 115 -7.89 10.53 -17.30
CA GLU A 115 -7.43 11.75 -17.97
C GLU A 115 -6.29 12.42 -17.19
N ARG A 116 -6.25 12.26 -15.86
CA ARG A 116 -5.15 12.75 -15.02
C ARG A 116 -3.87 11.95 -15.25
N CYS A 117 -3.98 10.64 -15.48
CA CYS A 117 -2.84 9.80 -15.81
C CYS A 117 -2.29 10.13 -17.21
N LEU A 118 -3.17 10.38 -18.18
CA LEU A 118 -2.78 10.81 -19.53
C LEU A 118 -1.98 12.12 -19.52
N ALA A 119 -2.39 13.10 -18.72
CA ALA A 119 -1.65 14.37 -18.59
C ALA A 119 -0.26 14.17 -17.97
N VAL A 120 -0.09 13.18 -17.08
CA VAL A 120 1.22 12.82 -16.53
C VAL A 120 2.05 12.06 -17.57
N ALA A 121 1.44 11.15 -18.34
CA ALA A 121 2.10 10.44 -19.42
C ALA A 121 2.68 11.41 -20.47
N GLU A 122 1.91 12.44 -20.85
CA GLU A 122 2.35 13.50 -21.75
C GLU A 122 3.57 14.26 -21.22
N ARG A 123 3.62 14.53 -19.90
CA ARG A 123 4.78 15.17 -19.26
C ARG A 123 6.05 14.33 -19.37
N PHE A 124 5.94 13.00 -19.35
CA PHE A 124 7.07 12.08 -19.43
C PHE A 124 7.33 11.54 -20.84
N ASP A 125 6.61 12.04 -21.86
CA ASP A 125 6.72 11.63 -23.26
C ASP A 125 6.58 10.10 -23.46
N ILE A 126 5.61 9.50 -22.76
CA ILE A 126 5.28 8.08 -22.88
C ILE A 126 3.87 7.88 -23.42
N ASP A 127 3.65 6.77 -24.13
CA ASP A 127 2.36 6.46 -24.75
C ASP A 127 1.25 6.30 -23.70
N GLY A 128 0.27 7.20 -23.73
CA GLY A 128 -0.83 7.23 -22.79
C GLY A 128 -1.71 5.99 -22.83
N ALA A 129 -1.90 5.36 -24.00
CA ALA A 129 -2.68 4.14 -24.12
C ALA A 129 -2.01 2.98 -23.37
N THR A 130 -0.72 2.77 -23.60
CA THR A 130 0.11 1.79 -22.89
C THR A 130 0.11 2.05 -21.37
N VAL A 131 0.21 3.32 -20.95
CA VAL A 131 0.16 3.68 -19.52
C VAL A 131 -1.15 3.25 -18.88
N LEU A 132 -2.29 3.48 -19.54
CA LEU A 132 -3.60 3.10 -19.02
C LEU A 132 -3.79 1.59 -18.98
N ASP A 133 -3.34 0.85 -20.00
CA ASP A 133 -3.41 -0.62 -20.05
C ASP A 133 -2.57 -1.28 -18.93
N ASN A 134 -1.56 -0.59 -18.44
CA ASN A 134 -0.70 -1.04 -17.34
C ASN A 134 -1.23 -0.67 -15.93
N ILE A 135 -2.38 0.01 -15.83
CA ILE A 135 -3.03 0.33 -14.56
C ILE A 135 -4.25 -0.58 -14.37
N ALA A 136 -4.11 -1.57 -13.48
CA ALA A 136 -5.22 -2.42 -13.07
C ALA A 136 -6.06 -1.70 -12.00
N TYR A 137 -7.27 -1.27 -12.38
CA TYR A 137 -8.20 -0.54 -11.52
C TYR A 137 -9.28 -1.45 -10.93
N ALA A 138 -9.55 -1.31 -9.63
CA ALA A 138 -10.69 -1.92 -8.97
C ALA A 138 -11.37 -0.95 -8.00
N ARG A 139 -12.70 -0.89 -8.05
CA ARG A 139 -13.50 -0.12 -7.09
C ARG A 139 -14.02 -1.02 -5.97
N ALA A 140 -13.59 -0.75 -4.74
CA ALA A 140 -14.10 -1.42 -3.56
C ALA A 140 -15.35 -0.70 -3.03
N TYR A 141 -16.36 -1.48 -2.63
CA TYR A 141 -17.67 -0.95 -2.20
C TYR A 141 -17.96 -1.20 -0.72
N ASN A 142 -17.18 -2.06 -0.05
CA ASN A 142 -17.24 -2.34 1.37
C ASN A 142 -15.89 -2.93 1.84
N SER A 143 -15.68 -2.99 3.15
CA SER A 143 -14.40 -3.41 3.74
C SER A 143 -14.04 -4.86 3.40
N ASP A 144 -15.00 -5.78 3.32
CA ASP A 144 -14.75 -7.18 2.97
C ASP A 144 -14.29 -7.32 1.51
N HIS A 145 -14.92 -6.57 0.60
CA HIS A 145 -14.52 -6.50 -0.80
C HIS A 145 -13.09 -5.99 -0.93
N GLN A 146 -12.70 -4.99 -0.12
CA GLN A 146 -11.33 -4.47 -0.10
C GLN A 146 -10.29 -5.56 0.23
N ILE A 147 -10.58 -6.46 1.18
CA ILE A 147 -9.71 -7.61 1.48
C ILE A 147 -9.69 -8.62 0.33
N ASN A 148 -10.84 -8.92 -0.27
CA ASN A 148 -10.92 -9.86 -1.40
C ASN A 148 -10.11 -9.38 -2.61
N LEU A 149 -10.07 -8.06 -2.85
CA LEU A 149 -9.23 -7.47 -3.89
C LEU A 149 -7.73 -7.70 -3.64
N LEU A 150 -7.26 -7.77 -2.39
CA LEU A 150 -5.87 -8.13 -2.10
C LEU A 150 -5.53 -9.57 -2.51
N ILE A 151 -6.50 -10.48 -2.38
CA ILE A 151 -6.32 -11.89 -2.79
C ILE A 151 -6.21 -11.97 -4.32
N GLN A 152 -7.07 -11.25 -5.03
CA GLN A 152 -7.02 -11.17 -6.50
C GLN A 152 -5.72 -10.50 -6.97
N ALA A 153 -5.31 -9.42 -6.31
CA ALA A 153 -4.06 -8.73 -6.58
C ALA A 153 -2.83 -9.65 -6.43
N ALA A 154 -2.82 -10.51 -5.40
CA ALA A 154 -1.75 -11.51 -5.24
C ALA A 154 -1.66 -12.48 -6.44
N ALA A 155 -2.80 -12.90 -6.99
CA ALA A 155 -2.83 -13.76 -8.18
C ALA A 155 -2.31 -13.01 -9.42
N MET A 156 -2.71 -11.75 -9.61
CA MET A 156 -2.22 -10.92 -10.72
C MET A 156 -0.70 -10.68 -10.64
N MET A 157 -0.18 -10.46 -9.43
CA MET A 157 1.25 -10.28 -9.19
C MET A 157 2.09 -11.54 -9.38
N ALA A 158 1.48 -12.73 -9.30
CA ALA A 158 2.15 -13.98 -9.61
C ALA A 158 2.35 -14.19 -11.13
N GLU A 159 1.51 -13.58 -11.96
CA GLU A 159 1.55 -13.72 -13.43
C GLU A 159 2.33 -12.58 -14.12
N SER A 160 2.32 -11.39 -13.55
CA SER A 160 2.93 -10.19 -14.14
C SER A 160 3.62 -9.36 -13.07
N ARG A 161 4.68 -8.64 -13.48
CA ARG A 161 5.39 -7.73 -12.58
C ARG A 161 4.59 -6.45 -12.36
N TYR A 162 4.24 -6.21 -11.10
CA TYR A 162 3.74 -4.92 -10.62
C TYR A 162 4.84 -4.26 -9.79
N ALA A 163 4.84 -2.93 -9.75
CA ALA A 163 5.78 -2.16 -8.94
C ALA A 163 5.09 -1.36 -7.82
N LEU A 164 3.80 -1.06 -7.99
CA LEU A 164 3.06 -0.17 -7.10
C LEU A 164 1.64 -0.68 -6.87
N MET A 165 1.20 -0.62 -5.61
CA MET A 165 -0.20 -0.73 -5.22
C MET A 165 -0.65 0.55 -4.52
N ILE A 166 -1.71 1.16 -5.03
CA ILE A 166 -2.37 2.31 -4.43
C ILE A 166 -3.70 1.87 -3.81
N VAL A 167 -3.99 2.35 -2.60
CA VAL A 167 -5.30 2.26 -1.97
C VAL A 167 -5.80 3.66 -1.62
N ASP A 168 -6.75 4.17 -2.41
CA ASP A 168 -7.29 5.52 -2.30
C ASP A 168 -8.81 5.49 -1.98
N SER A 169 -9.26 5.66 -0.74
CA SER A 169 -8.50 5.71 0.51
C SER A 169 -8.66 4.44 1.34
N SER A 170 -7.67 4.19 2.20
CA SER A 170 -7.60 3.00 3.05
C SER A 170 -8.71 2.94 4.11
N THR A 171 -9.24 4.09 4.55
CA THR A 171 -10.15 4.16 5.71
C THR A 171 -11.58 4.62 5.40
N ALA A 172 -11.89 5.03 4.16
CA ALA A 172 -13.21 5.56 3.81
C ALA A 172 -14.35 4.56 4.11
N LEU A 173 -14.25 3.33 3.62
CA LEU A 173 -15.28 2.28 3.80
C LEU A 173 -15.45 1.89 5.28
N TYR A 174 -14.37 1.92 6.05
CA TYR A 174 -14.41 1.61 7.48
C TYR A 174 -15.20 2.62 8.31
N ARG A 175 -15.46 3.83 7.79
CA ARG A 175 -16.31 4.81 8.47
C ARG A 175 -17.80 4.50 8.34
N THR A 176 -18.21 3.95 7.20
CA THR A 176 -19.61 3.61 6.93
C THR A 176 -19.97 2.23 7.45
N ASP A 177 -19.07 1.26 7.27
CA ASP A 177 -19.36 -0.15 7.54
C ASP A 177 -19.36 -0.49 9.04
N TYR A 178 -18.66 0.32 9.84
CA TYR A 178 -18.53 0.16 11.30
C TYR A 178 -18.95 1.43 12.05
N ALA A 179 -20.16 1.93 11.76
CA ALA A 179 -20.66 3.18 12.30
C ALA A 179 -21.14 3.09 13.76
N ARG A 180 -21.38 1.88 14.30
CA ARG A 180 -21.97 1.73 15.64
C ARG A 180 -20.91 1.77 16.74
N ARG A 181 -21.23 2.39 17.89
CA ARG A 181 -20.31 2.56 19.04
C ARG A 181 -19.72 1.24 19.59
N GLY A 182 -20.37 0.09 19.38
CA GLY A 182 -19.87 -1.22 19.80
C GLY A 182 -18.96 -1.95 18.80
N GLU A 183 -18.85 -1.44 17.56
CA GLU A 183 -18.15 -2.13 16.46
C GLU A 183 -16.67 -1.71 16.34
N TRP A 184 -16.20 -0.81 17.22
CA TRP A 184 -14.84 -0.26 17.14
C TRP A 184 -13.75 -1.33 17.24
N SER A 185 -13.92 -2.32 18.12
CA SER A 185 -12.98 -3.44 18.23
C SER A 185 -12.93 -4.27 16.94
N ALA A 186 -14.10 -4.61 16.38
CA ALA A 186 -14.18 -5.36 15.12
C ALA A 186 -13.56 -4.60 13.95
N ARG A 187 -13.80 -3.28 13.86
CA ARG A 187 -13.19 -2.38 12.89
C ARG A 187 -11.66 -2.42 12.98
N GLN A 188 -11.11 -2.29 14.18
CA GLN A 188 -9.66 -2.29 14.40
C GLN A 188 -9.03 -3.64 14.02
N VAL A 189 -9.66 -4.77 14.37
CA VAL A 189 -9.20 -6.10 13.96
C VAL A 189 -9.25 -6.28 12.45
N HIS A 190 -10.33 -5.82 11.81
CA HIS A 190 -10.49 -5.91 10.35
C HIS A 190 -9.46 -5.04 9.62
N LEU A 191 -9.24 -3.81 10.06
CA LEU A 191 -8.23 -2.91 9.51
C LEU A 191 -6.81 -3.47 9.68
N ALA A 192 -6.49 -4.05 10.84
CA ALA A 192 -5.20 -4.69 11.07
C ALA A 192 -4.95 -5.86 10.11
N ARG A 193 -5.99 -6.65 9.81
CA ARG A 193 -5.89 -7.74 8.84
C ARG A 193 -5.63 -7.22 7.43
N PHE A 194 -6.32 -6.15 7.02
CA PHE A 194 -6.13 -5.51 5.73
C PHE A 194 -4.70 -4.96 5.57
N LEU A 195 -4.22 -4.18 6.55
CA LEU A 195 -2.87 -3.60 6.55
C LEU A 195 -1.78 -4.68 6.57
N ARG A 196 -1.99 -5.78 7.32
CA ARG A 196 -1.08 -6.93 7.29
C ARG A 196 -1.07 -7.64 5.94
N GLY A 197 -2.21 -7.68 5.24
CA GLY A 197 -2.31 -8.18 3.88
C GLY A 197 -1.46 -7.34 2.92
N LEU A 198 -1.56 -6.02 3.01
CA LEU A 198 -0.75 -5.08 2.22
C LEU A 198 0.75 -5.23 2.49
N LEU A 199 1.15 -5.30 3.77
CA LEU A 199 2.56 -5.48 4.14
C LEU A 199 3.11 -6.79 3.58
N ARG A 200 2.32 -7.87 3.67
CA ARG A 200 2.71 -9.15 3.09
C ARG A 200 2.90 -9.04 1.57
N LEU A 201 2.04 -8.31 0.84
CA LEU A 201 2.21 -8.12 -0.60
C LEU A 201 3.47 -7.31 -0.93
N ALA A 202 3.77 -6.28 -0.13
CA ALA A 202 5.00 -5.52 -0.25
C ALA A 202 6.25 -6.40 -0.05
N ASP A 203 6.24 -7.26 0.98
CA ASP A 203 7.35 -8.18 1.28
C ASP A 203 7.50 -9.31 0.24
N GLU A 204 6.37 -9.88 -0.21
CA GLU A 204 6.34 -11.06 -1.08
C GLU A 204 6.69 -10.73 -2.54
N PHE A 205 6.25 -9.57 -3.03
CA PHE A 205 6.44 -9.14 -4.42
C PHE A 205 7.40 -7.95 -4.59
N GLY A 206 7.89 -7.36 -3.49
CA GLY A 206 8.80 -6.21 -3.54
C GLY A 206 8.16 -4.93 -4.08
N ILE A 207 6.83 -4.78 -3.96
CA ILE A 207 6.12 -3.59 -4.47
C ILE A 207 6.13 -2.44 -3.46
N ALA A 208 6.03 -1.21 -3.95
CA ALA A 208 5.65 -0.07 -3.12
C ALA A 208 4.14 -0.12 -2.84
N VAL A 209 3.74 0.19 -1.60
CA VAL A 209 2.33 0.34 -1.23
C VAL A 209 2.08 1.76 -0.77
N VAL A 210 1.15 2.45 -1.42
CA VAL A 210 0.75 3.83 -1.08
C VAL A 210 -0.70 3.84 -0.62
N LEU A 211 -0.93 4.31 0.59
CA LEU A 211 -2.25 4.43 1.19
C LEU A 211 -2.59 5.91 1.34
N THR A 212 -3.76 6.32 0.88
CA THR A 212 -4.28 7.63 1.29
C THR A 212 -5.14 7.49 2.54
N ASN A 213 -5.11 8.53 3.36
CA ASN A 213 -5.94 8.60 4.56
C ASN A 213 -6.44 10.03 4.78
N GLN A 214 -7.51 10.15 5.57
CA GLN A 214 -8.12 11.42 5.93
C GLN A 214 -7.84 11.75 7.40
N VAL A 215 -7.85 13.04 7.74
CA VAL A 215 -7.76 13.53 9.12
C VAL A 215 -9.14 13.82 9.70
N VAL A 216 -9.24 13.77 11.03
CA VAL A 216 -10.42 14.21 11.80
C VAL A 216 -10.00 15.21 12.86
N ALA A 217 -10.88 16.15 13.17
CA ALA A 217 -10.68 17.09 14.27
C ALA A 217 -10.85 16.38 15.62
N GLN A 218 -9.92 16.62 16.55
CA GLN A 218 -10.03 16.17 17.93
C GLN A 218 -10.88 17.16 18.73
N VAL A 219 -12.00 16.68 19.29
CA VAL A 219 -12.93 17.49 20.10
C VAL A 219 -12.84 17.07 21.57
N ASP A 220 -11.62 16.93 22.11
CA ASP A 220 -11.42 16.75 23.55
C ASP A 220 -11.17 18.11 24.21
N GLY A 221 -11.83 18.38 25.34
CA GLY A 221 -11.86 19.67 26.03
C GLY A 221 -10.52 20.24 26.54
N GLY A 222 -9.40 19.56 26.29
CA GLY A 222 -8.03 20.08 26.53
C GLY A 222 -7.42 20.81 25.32
N ALA A 223 -8.12 20.89 24.19
CA ALA A 223 -7.61 21.41 22.91
C ALA A 223 -7.41 22.94 22.86
N MET A 224 -7.57 23.68 23.96
CA MET A 224 -7.42 25.14 23.98
C MET A 224 -5.98 25.62 23.72
N PHE A 225 -4.99 24.70 23.73
CA PHE A 225 -3.55 24.99 23.53
C PHE A 225 -2.88 24.13 22.46
N SER A 226 -3.63 23.34 21.67
CA SER A 226 -3.06 22.55 20.58
C SER A 226 -3.18 23.33 19.26
N VAL A 227 -2.03 23.69 18.68
CA VAL A 227 -1.93 24.52 17.46
C VAL A 227 -2.44 23.77 16.21
N ASP A 228 -2.56 22.44 16.25
CA ASP A 228 -3.20 21.67 15.18
C ASP A 228 -3.97 20.45 15.74
N PRO A 229 -5.29 20.57 15.97
CA PRO A 229 -6.09 19.53 16.63
C PRO A 229 -6.43 18.35 15.69
N LYS A 230 -5.70 18.16 14.58
CA LYS A 230 -6.03 17.18 13.54
C LYS A 230 -5.24 15.90 13.74
N LYS A 231 -5.94 14.75 13.71
CA LYS A 231 -5.32 13.42 13.78
C LYS A 231 -5.74 12.55 12.59
N PRO A 232 -4.82 11.75 12.02
CA PRO A 232 -5.17 10.78 10.99
C PRO A 232 -6.04 9.65 11.56
N ILE A 233 -6.87 9.05 10.70
CA ILE A 233 -7.82 8.00 11.07
C ILE A 233 -7.16 6.62 11.13
N GLY A 234 -7.71 5.74 11.96
CA GLY A 234 -7.20 4.36 12.15
C GLY A 234 -6.35 4.21 13.42
N GLY A 235 -6.00 5.32 14.06
CA GLY A 235 -5.30 5.34 15.35
C GLY A 235 -3.96 4.62 15.28
N ASN A 236 -3.59 3.97 16.39
CA ASN A 236 -2.28 3.32 16.53
C ASN A 236 -2.06 2.19 15.52
N ILE A 237 -3.11 1.53 15.04
CA ILE A 237 -2.96 0.41 14.09
C ILE A 237 -2.39 0.90 12.76
N MET A 238 -2.92 2.00 12.23
CA MET A 238 -2.37 2.61 11.01
C MET A 238 -0.96 3.13 11.26
N ALA A 239 -0.75 3.79 12.40
CA ALA A 239 0.55 4.36 12.76
C ALA A 239 1.66 3.32 12.94
N HIS A 240 1.33 2.09 13.34
CA HIS A 240 2.30 0.99 13.46
C HIS A 240 2.52 0.22 12.16
N ALA A 241 1.53 0.21 11.26
CA ALA A 241 1.62 -0.52 10.00
C ALA A 241 2.35 0.27 8.91
N ALA A 242 2.15 1.60 8.87
CA ALA A 242 2.82 2.47 7.91
C ALA A 242 4.27 2.70 8.33
N THR A 243 5.21 2.42 7.42
CA THR A 243 6.65 2.63 7.63
C THR A 243 6.99 4.12 7.50
N THR A 244 6.38 4.78 6.51
CA THR A 244 6.56 6.21 6.23
C THR A 244 5.21 6.89 6.22
N ARG A 245 5.13 8.09 6.82
CA ARG A 245 3.88 8.87 6.91
C ARG A 245 4.11 10.31 6.48
N LEU A 246 3.36 10.77 5.48
CA LEU A 246 3.40 12.11 4.92
C LEU A 246 2.11 12.86 5.25
N ALA A 247 2.26 14.11 5.72
CA ALA A 247 1.19 15.03 6.10
C ALA A 247 1.15 16.23 5.15
#